data_AF-A0A7W1L646-F1
#
_entry.id   AF-A0A7W1L646-F1
#
_cell.length_a   1.000
_cell.length_b   1.000
_cell.length_c   1.000
_cell.angle_alpha   90.00
_cell.angle_beta   90.00
_cell.angle_gamma   90.00
#
_symmetry.space_group_name_H-M   'P 1'
#
loop_
_entity.id
_entity.type
_entity.pdbx_description
1 polymer ?
#
loop_
_entity_poly.entity_id
_entity_poly.type
_entity_poly.pdbx_seq_one_letter_code
_entity_poly.pdbx_strand_id
1 'polypeptide(L)'
;MTFTAKLWALPLLSPRFLPVWRRNLLVWKKLAIASVLGNIADPLLYMLALGYGIGSLIGEVGGMSYLAFIGTGMVCQSAMFTASFEGMYSAFSRMHVQRTWEAIINAPIGIDDVMMAEWIWTATKAVMSTAAILVVIMALGYGHTWLVVWILPLGFLVGLTFGAAGLVMNALAPSYDFFTYFFTLVLTPMLLLSGVFFPVEQMPPVLAAVAEFLPLKHAIDIARPLMLGRVPDYPLLHVAVLVFYAALAFYAALVLTRRRLLQ
;
A
#
# COMPACT_ATOMS: atom_id res chain seq x y z
N MET A 1 4.82 -12.78 36.50
CA MET A 1 3.63 -13.06 35.65
C MET A 1 3.17 -11.86 34.81
N THR A 2 3.93 -10.76 34.68
CA THR A 2 3.42 -9.46 34.17
C THR A 2 3.91 -9.04 32.77
N PHE A 3 4.86 -9.74 32.14
CA PHE A 3 5.40 -9.34 30.81
C PHE A 3 4.68 -9.97 29.62
N THR A 4 4.22 -11.23 29.73
CA THR A 4 3.50 -11.94 28.67
C THR A 4 2.12 -11.36 28.38
N ALA A 5 1.45 -10.77 29.38
CA ALA A 5 0.16 -10.09 29.20
C ALA A 5 0.27 -8.82 28.35
N LYS A 6 1.45 -8.16 28.31
CA LYS A 6 1.68 -6.92 27.56
C LYS A 6 1.99 -7.15 26.08
N LEU A 7 2.49 -8.34 25.72
CA LEU A 7 2.80 -8.70 24.33
C LEU A 7 1.55 -8.71 23.45
N TRP A 8 0.48 -9.32 23.95
CA TRP A 8 -0.78 -9.51 23.23
C TRP A 8 -1.82 -8.41 23.48
N ALA A 9 -1.49 -7.43 24.32
CA ALA A 9 -2.39 -6.33 24.62
C ALA A 9 -2.75 -5.56 23.35
N LEU A 10 -3.99 -5.06 23.29
CA LEU A 10 -4.42 -4.15 22.23
C LEU A 10 -3.49 -2.92 22.17
N PRO A 11 -3.33 -2.31 20.98
CA PRO A 11 -2.47 -1.15 20.83
C PRO A 11 -2.96 -0.01 21.72
N LEU A 12 -2.06 0.57 22.51
CA LEU A 12 -2.35 1.79 23.26
C LEU A 12 -2.15 2.98 22.32
N LEU A 13 -3.18 3.26 21.51
CA LEU A 13 -3.17 4.36 20.56
C LEU A 13 -3.18 5.69 21.34
N SER A 14 -2.09 6.45 21.27
CA SER A 14 -2.02 7.80 21.84
C SER A 14 -1.66 8.81 20.76
N PRO A 15 -1.98 10.10 20.91
CA PRO A 15 -1.62 11.15 19.95
C PRO A 15 -0.09 11.38 19.84
N ARG A 16 0.72 10.69 20.66
CA ARG A 16 2.19 10.78 20.65
C ARG A 16 2.84 10.19 19.39
N PHE A 17 2.07 9.52 18.54
CA PHE A 17 2.53 9.14 17.19
C PHE A 17 2.74 10.35 16.27
N LEU A 18 2.01 11.46 16.47
CA LEU A 18 2.03 12.62 15.56
C LEU A 18 3.42 13.27 15.42
N PRO A 19 4.19 13.51 16.51
CA PRO A 19 5.56 14.00 16.41
C PRO A 19 6.49 13.07 15.59
N VAL A 20 6.34 11.74 15.74
CA VAL A 20 7.14 10.76 15.02
C VAL A 20 6.78 10.76 13.54
N TRP A 21 5.49 10.78 13.21
CA TRP A 21 5.01 10.94 11.84
C TRP A 21 5.53 12.24 11.21
N ARG A 22 5.45 13.37 11.95
CA ARG A 22 5.95 14.66 11.49
C ARG A 22 7.45 14.64 11.22
N ARG A 23 8.24 13.95 12.07
CA ARG A 23 9.66 13.73 11.83
C ARG A 23 9.88 13.02 10.49
N ASN A 24 9.18 11.91 10.25
CA ASN A 24 9.32 11.15 9.02
C ASN A 24 8.96 11.99 7.78
N LEU A 25 7.90 12.80 7.85
CA LEU A 25 7.53 13.79 6.83
C LEU A 25 8.65 14.81 6.56
N LEU A 26 9.22 15.40 7.61
CA LEU A 26 10.28 16.42 7.48
C LEU A 26 11.56 15.86 6.88
N VAL A 27 11.94 14.64 7.24
CA VAL A 27 13.11 13.95 6.67
C VAL A 27 12.85 13.63 5.19
N TRP A 28 11.69 13.05 4.89
CA TRP A 28 11.32 12.70 3.52
C TRP A 28 11.19 13.91 2.61
N LYS A 29 10.73 15.06 3.10
CA LYS A 29 10.62 16.30 2.31
C LYS A 29 11.93 16.68 1.61
N LYS A 30 13.08 16.35 2.22
CA LYS A 30 14.42 16.59 1.63
C LYS A 30 14.71 15.70 0.42
N LEU A 31 14.06 14.53 0.34
CA LEU A 31 14.22 13.51 -0.70
C LEU A 31 12.95 13.35 -1.54
N ALA A 32 11.96 14.23 -1.38
CA ALA A 32 10.63 14.05 -1.93
C ALA A 32 10.64 13.90 -3.45
N ILE A 33 11.42 14.72 -4.15
CA ILE A 33 11.51 14.68 -5.62
C ILE A 33 12.02 13.31 -6.09
N ALA A 34 13.17 12.86 -5.55
CA ALA A 34 13.75 11.57 -5.91
C ALA A 34 12.82 10.39 -5.55
N SER A 35 12.19 10.45 -4.37
CA SER A 35 11.26 9.42 -3.91
C SER A 35 10.00 9.33 -4.76
N VAL A 36 9.40 10.46 -5.14
CA VAL A 36 8.20 10.47 -5.99
C VAL A 36 8.55 9.99 -7.39
N LEU A 37 9.64 10.50 -7.98
CA LEU A 37 10.10 10.07 -9.31
C LEU A 37 10.37 8.57 -9.37
N GLY A 38 11.03 8.01 -8.35
CA GLY A 38 11.27 6.57 -8.28
C GLY A 38 9.98 5.75 -8.21
N ASN A 39 9.02 6.18 -7.40
CA ASN A 39 7.76 5.42 -7.21
C ASN A 39 6.78 5.51 -8.40
N ILE A 40 6.90 6.55 -9.24
CA ILE A 40 6.07 6.68 -10.45
C ILE A 40 6.72 6.10 -11.70
N ALA A 41 8.05 5.89 -11.70
CA ALA A 41 8.75 5.38 -12.88
C ALA A 41 8.17 4.05 -13.34
N ASP A 42 8.09 3.04 -12.46
CA ASP A 42 7.61 1.71 -12.84
C ASP A 42 6.14 1.72 -13.34
N PRO A 43 5.16 2.30 -12.61
CA PRO A 43 3.79 2.34 -13.09
C PRO A 43 3.64 3.08 -14.43
N LEU A 44 4.40 4.16 -14.63
CA LEU A 44 4.38 4.90 -15.89
C LEU A 44 5.01 4.09 -17.03
N LEU A 45 6.12 3.40 -16.79
CA LEU A 45 6.74 2.52 -17.79
C LEU A 45 5.78 1.40 -18.21
N TYR A 46 5.11 0.74 -17.24
CA TYR A 46 4.10 -0.28 -17.57
C TYR A 46 2.90 0.30 -18.31
N MET A 47 2.40 1.46 -17.90
CA MET A 47 1.28 2.12 -18.57
C MET A 47 1.65 2.57 -19.99
N LEU A 48 2.86 3.06 -20.23
CA LEU A 48 3.33 3.40 -21.57
C LEU A 48 3.55 2.14 -22.42
N ALA A 49 4.28 1.15 -21.90
CA ALA A 49 4.61 -0.07 -22.64
C ALA A 49 3.36 -0.90 -22.99
N LEU A 50 2.48 -1.12 -22.02
CA LEU A 50 1.28 -1.95 -22.24
C LEU A 50 0.10 -1.11 -22.74
N GLY A 51 -0.15 0.05 -22.12
CA GLY A 51 -1.29 0.90 -22.47
C GLY A 51 -1.19 1.52 -23.86
N TYR A 52 -0.04 2.10 -24.23
CA TYR A 52 0.17 2.59 -25.61
C TYR A 52 0.64 1.49 -26.56
N GLY A 53 1.57 0.63 -26.13
CA GLY A 53 2.16 -0.37 -27.01
C GLY A 53 1.19 -1.47 -27.43
N ILE A 54 0.34 -1.95 -26.52
CA ILE A 54 -0.62 -3.04 -26.77
C ILE A 54 -2.07 -2.53 -26.82
N GLY A 55 -2.37 -1.37 -26.22
CA GLY A 55 -3.74 -0.86 -26.17
C GLY A 55 -4.37 -0.60 -27.55
N SER A 56 -3.57 -0.29 -28.57
CA SER A 56 -4.05 -0.18 -29.96
C SER A 56 -4.49 -1.52 -30.57
N LEU A 57 -4.00 -2.64 -30.04
CA LEU A 57 -4.34 -4.00 -30.47
C LEU A 57 -5.56 -4.57 -29.72
N ILE A 58 -5.74 -4.20 -28.46
CA ILE A 58 -6.82 -4.71 -27.60
C ILE A 58 -8.09 -3.86 -27.73
N GLY A 59 -7.96 -2.54 -27.89
CA GLY A 59 -9.09 -1.61 -27.92
C GLY A 59 -9.70 -1.39 -26.54
N GLU A 60 -10.86 -1.98 -26.28
CA GLU A 60 -11.65 -1.79 -25.06
C GLU A 60 -11.71 -3.05 -24.18
N VAL A 61 -11.59 -2.85 -22.88
CA VAL A 61 -11.65 -3.91 -21.86
C VAL A 61 -12.52 -3.44 -20.71
N GLY A 62 -13.57 -4.19 -20.35
CA GLY A 62 -14.43 -3.84 -19.22
C GLY A 62 -15.18 -2.50 -19.39
N GLY A 63 -15.48 -2.10 -20.62
CA GLY A 63 -16.17 -0.85 -20.94
C GLY A 63 -15.31 0.42 -20.82
N MET A 64 -13.98 0.27 -20.85
CA MET A 64 -13.03 1.37 -20.87
C MET A 64 -11.87 1.07 -21.82
N SER A 65 -11.16 2.10 -22.28
CA SER A 65 -9.95 1.88 -23.07
C SER A 65 -8.92 1.09 -22.25
N TYR A 66 -8.13 0.24 -22.91
CA TYR A 66 -7.11 -0.54 -22.22
C TYR A 66 -6.10 0.33 -21.44
N LEU A 67 -5.80 1.53 -21.95
CA LEU A 67 -4.94 2.49 -21.26
C LEU A 67 -5.56 2.95 -19.93
N ALA A 68 -6.86 3.25 -19.92
CA ALA A 68 -7.56 3.62 -18.69
C ALA A 68 -7.67 2.45 -17.72
N PHE A 69 -7.88 1.23 -18.25
CA PHE A 69 -7.95 0.00 -17.48
C PHE A 69 -6.65 -0.24 -16.71
N ILE A 70 -5.52 -0.25 -17.42
CA ILE A 70 -4.19 -0.39 -16.81
C ILE A 70 -3.90 0.80 -15.91
N GLY A 71 -4.19 2.03 -16.33
CA GLY A 71 -3.97 3.22 -15.52
C GLY A 71 -4.61 3.09 -14.13
N THR A 72 -5.86 2.66 -14.06
CA THR A 72 -6.55 2.41 -12.78
C THR A 72 -5.81 1.38 -11.93
N GLY A 73 -5.39 0.27 -12.53
CA GLY A 73 -4.62 -0.76 -11.85
C GLY A 73 -3.26 -0.24 -11.35
N MET A 74 -2.60 0.61 -12.14
CA MET A 74 -1.32 1.25 -11.82
C MET A 74 -1.44 2.22 -10.63
N VAL A 75 -2.57 2.90 -10.47
CA VAL A 75 -2.84 3.72 -9.27
C VAL A 75 -2.83 2.87 -8.01
N CYS A 76 -3.50 1.71 -8.03
CA CYS A 76 -3.56 0.79 -6.90
C CYS A 76 -2.21 0.10 -6.66
N GLN A 77 -1.53 -0.32 -7.73
CA GLN A 77 -0.18 -0.92 -7.68
C GLN A 77 0.84 0.04 -7.07
N SER A 78 0.80 1.31 -7.48
CA SER A 78 1.72 2.33 -6.97
C SER A 78 1.53 2.57 -5.46
N ALA A 79 0.28 2.60 -4.98
CA ALA A 79 -0.02 2.66 -3.55
C ALA A 79 0.52 1.44 -2.79
N MET A 80 0.25 0.24 -3.30
CA MET A 80 0.70 -1.03 -2.72
C MET A 80 2.22 -1.09 -2.61
N PHE A 81 2.93 -0.82 -3.70
CA PHE A 81 4.40 -0.89 -3.74
C PHE A 81 5.03 0.18 -2.86
N THR A 82 4.54 1.42 -2.92
CA THR A 82 5.05 2.52 -2.08
C THR A 82 4.90 2.22 -0.59
N ALA A 83 3.73 1.73 -0.17
CA ALA A 83 3.47 1.42 1.22
C ALA A 83 4.29 0.23 1.71
N SER A 84 4.37 -0.83 0.90
CA SER A 84 5.15 -2.03 1.19
C SER A 84 6.63 -1.67 1.33
N PHE A 85 7.18 -0.91 0.38
CA PHE A 85 8.57 -0.47 0.40
C PHE A 85 8.87 0.37 1.64
N GLU A 86 7.98 1.30 2.00
CA GLU A 86 8.17 2.13 3.20
C GLU A 86 8.12 1.30 4.49
N GLY A 87 7.18 0.37 4.60
CA GLY A 87 7.03 -0.52 5.76
C GLY A 87 8.16 -1.53 5.90
N MET A 88 8.80 -1.93 4.80
CA MET A 88 9.96 -2.82 4.80
C MET A 88 11.27 -2.03 4.86
N TYR A 89 11.77 -1.52 3.73
CA TYR A 89 13.11 -0.97 3.61
C TYR A 89 13.33 0.26 4.50
N SER A 90 12.45 1.25 4.41
CA SER A 90 12.64 2.53 5.10
C SER A 90 12.47 2.39 6.61
N ALA A 91 11.42 1.67 7.05
CA ALA A 91 11.20 1.37 8.46
C ALA A 91 12.31 0.48 9.03
N PHE A 92 12.83 -0.49 8.26
CA PHE A 92 13.90 -1.39 8.72
C PHE A 92 15.21 -0.62 8.87
N SER A 93 15.51 0.28 7.93
CA SER A 93 16.64 1.19 8.06
C SER A 93 16.54 2.04 9.33
N ARG A 94 15.34 2.56 9.66
CA ARG A 94 15.10 3.32 10.89
C ARG A 94 15.21 2.48 12.16
N MET A 95 14.81 1.20 12.11
CA MET A 95 14.88 0.28 13.23
C MET A 95 16.32 -0.20 13.47
N HIS A 96 16.97 -0.79 12.47
CA HIS A 96 18.25 -1.48 12.64
C HIS A 96 19.47 -0.64 12.34
N VAL A 97 19.48 0.08 11.22
CA VAL A 97 20.70 0.76 10.74
C VAL A 97 20.89 2.08 11.49
N GLN A 98 19.83 2.87 11.57
CA GLN A 98 19.86 4.20 12.19
C GLN A 98 19.55 4.17 13.68
N ARG A 99 19.06 3.03 14.22
CA ARG A 99 18.59 2.87 15.60
C ARG A 99 17.68 4.02 16.08
N THR A 100 16.90 4.57 15.15
CA THR A 100 16.03 5.72 15.40
C THR A 100 14.91 5.34 16.36
N TRP A 101 14.34 4.15 16.21
CA TRP A 101 13.25 3.70 17.07
C TRP A 101 13.71 3.60 18.52
N GLU A 102 14.90 3.03 18.75
CA GLU A 102 15.55 2.98 20.06
C GLU A 102 15.81 4.38 20.63
N ALA A 103 16.23 5.33 19.80
CA ALA A 103 16.42 6.71 20.23
C ALA A 103 15.09 7.38 20.66
N ILE A 104 14.01 7.14 19.92
CA ILE A 104 12.68 7.73 20.19
C ILE A 104 12.08 7.22 21.49
N ILE A 105 12.22 5.92 21.79
CA ILE A 105 11.63 5.32 23.00
C ILE A 105 12.33 5.74 24.30
N ASN A 106 13.42 6.51 24.23
CA ASN A 106 14.00 7.19 25.40
C ASN A 106 13.19 8.42 25.83
N ALA A 107 12.34 8.96 24.94
CA ALA A 107 11.32 9.94 25.29
C ALA A 107 10.09 9.22 25.89
N PRO A 108 9.10 9.93 26.47
CA PRO A 108 7.86 9.31 26.96
C PRO A 108 6.91 8.86 25.81
N ILE A 109 7.43 8.11 24.84
CA ILE A 109 6.78 7.58 23.64
C ILE A 109 6.98 6.06 23.62
N GLY A 110 5.89 5.29 23.49
CA GLY A 110 5.96 3.84 23.45
C GLY A 110 6.27 3.30 22.06
N ILE A 111 6.64 2.01 21.98
CA ILE A 111 6.80 1.32 20.69
C ILE A 111 5.51 1.31 19.88
N ASP A 112 4.36 1.21 20.54
CA ASP A 112 3.04 1.29 19.92
C ASP A 112 2.84 2.61 19.16
N ASP A 113 3.24 3.73 19.76
CA ASP A 113 3.15 5.06 19.14
C ASP A 113 4.08 5.16 17.91
N VAL A 114 5.29 4.58 18.00
CA VAL A 114 6.25 4.53 16.88
C VAL A 114 5.69 3.68 15.74
N MET A 115 5.17 2.49 16.03
CA MET A 115 4.59 1.61 15.01
C MET A 115 3.37 2.23 14.36
N MET A 116 2.51 2.90 15.14
CA MET A 116 1.38 3.64 14.57
C MET A 116 1.85 4.79 13.68
N ALA A 117 2.89 5.53 14.08
CA ALA A 117 3.46 6.59 13.26
C ALA A 117 4.01 6.06 11.93
N GLU A 118 4.72 4.94 11.97
CA GLU A 118 5.25 4.27 10.77
C GLU A 118 4.12 3.78 9.86
N TRP A 119 3.06 3.18 10.43
CA TRP A 119 1.92 2.70 9.68
C TRP A 119 1.09 3.82 9.03
N ILE A 120 0.83 4.91 9.74
CA ILE A 120 0.18 6.10 9.16
C ILE A 120 1.10 6.76 8.11
N TRP A 121 2.41 6.68 8.32
CA TRP A 121 3.39 7.23 7.37
C TRP A 121 3.44 6.44 6.06
N THR A 122 3.38 5.10 6.09
CA THR A 122 3.24 4.29 4.86
C THR A 122 1.98 4.66 4.08
N ALA A 123 0.86 4.84 4.78
CA ALA A 123 -0.41 5.26 4.18
C ALA A 123 -0.34 6.67 3.58
N THR A 124 0.32 7.60 4.27
CA THR A 124 0.55 8.96 3.78
C THR A 124 1.34 8.97 2.46
N LYS A 125 2.42 8.18 2.38
CA LYS A 125 3.19 8.06 1.13
C LYS A 125 2.40 7.38 0.01
N ALA A 126 1.58 6.38 0.35
CA ALA A 126 0.72 5.72 -0.63
C ALA A 126 -0.24 6.74 -1.28
N VAL A 127 -0.87 7.62 -0.50
CA VAL A 127 -1.70 8.72 -1.03
C VAL A 127 -0.93 9.62 -1.98
N MET A 128 0.30 9.99 -1.64
CA MET A 128 1.14 10.83 -2.51
C MET A 128 1.43 10.14 -3.85
N SER A 129 1.73 8.84 -3.83
CA SER A 129 1.99 8.06 -5.05
C SER A 129 0.72 7.86 -5.88
N THR A 130 -0.39 7.54 -5.23
CA THR A 130 -1.73 7.47 -5.83
C THR A 130 -2.08 8.78 -6.52
N ALA A 131 -1.91 9.92 -5.83
CA ALA A 131 -2.18 11.23 -6.40
C ALA A 131 -1.30 11.52 -7.62
N ALA A 132 -0.03 11.15 -7.57
CA ALA A 132 0.90 11.37 -8.68
C ALA A 132 0.48 10.59 -9.95
N ILE A 133 0.20 9.29 -9.83
CA ILE A 133 -0.26 8.48 -10.97
C ILE A 133 -1.64 8.95 -11.45
N LEU A 134 -2.51 9.33 -10.52
CA LEU A 134 -3.83 9.83 -10.83
C LEU A 134 -3.79 11.12 -11.66
N VAL A 135 -2.91 12.07 -11.31
CA VAL A 135 -2.67 13.28 -12.09
C VAL A 135 -2.21 12.95 -13.51
N VAL A 136 -1.34 11.95 -13.68
CA VAL A 136 -0.90 11.54 -15.02
C VAL A 136 -2.06 10.96 -15.83
N ILE A 137 -2.88 10.08 -15.25
CA ILE A 137 -4.03 9.50 -15.95
C ILE A 137 -5.05 10.57 -16.34
N MET A 138 -5.29 11.55 -15.47
CA MET A 138 -6.13 12.72 -15.78
C MET A 138 -5.53 13.57 -16.90
N ALA A 139 -4.22 13.76 -16.93
CA ALA A 139 -3.55 14.46 -18.02
C ALA A 139 -3.64 13.71 -19.37
N LEU A 140 -3.81 12.38 -19.33
CA LEU A 140 -4.03 11.54 -20.52
C LEU A 140 -5.50 11.51 -20.99
N GLY A 141 -6.40 12.25 -20.35
CA GLY A 141 -7.80 12.38 -20.78
C GLY A 141 -8.80 11.46 -20.06
N TYR A 142 -8.39 10.77 -18.99
CA TYR A 142 -9.22 9.79 -18.28
C TYR A 142 -9.59 10.26 -16.87
N GLY A 143 -10.71 9.77 -16.31
CA GLY A 143 -11.07 10.08 -14.92
C GLY A 143 -11.50 11.54 -14.69
N HIS A 144 -12.08 12.21 -15.70
CA HIS A 144 -12.65 13.56 -15.56
C HIS A 144 -14.02 13.56 -14.86
N THR A 145 -14.12 12.87 -13.73
CA THR A 145 -15.32 12.79 -12.89
C THR A 145 -14.99 13.16 -11.46
N TRP A 146 -15.94 13.79 -10.76
CA TRP A 146 -15.77 14.17 -9.36
C TRP A 146 -15.54 12.97 -8.44
N LEU A 147 -16.02 11.79 -8.84
CA LEU A 147 -15.87 10.54 -8.08
C LEU A 147 -14.41 10.09 -7.93
N VAL A 148 -13.51 10.54 -8.81
CA VAL A 148 -12.08 10.24 -8.74
C VAL A 148 -11.44 10.70 -7.44
N VAL A 149 -11.99 11.71 -6.75
CA VAL A 149 -11.47 12.16 -5.45
C VAL A 149 -11.46 11.06 -4.40
N TRP A 150 -12.37 10.09 -4.49
CA TRP A 150 -12.47 8.94 -3.58
C TRP A 150 -11.33 7.93 -3.74
N ILE A 151 -10.52 8.05 -4.80
CA ILE A 151 -9.34 7.22 -4.99
C ILE A 151 -8.20 7.63 -4.03
N LEU A 152 -8.18 8.87 -3.54
CA LEU A 152 -7.21 9.31 -2.53
C LEU A 152 -7.40 8.61 -1.17
N PRO A 153 -8.61 8.62 -0.54
CA PRO A 153 -8.83 7.86 0.69
C PRO A 153 -8.72 6.35 0.46
N LEU A 154 -9.06 5.84 -0.74
CA LEU A 154 -8.76 4.45 -1.10
C LEU A 154 -7.25 4.17 -1.08
N GLY A 155 -6.42 5.04 -1.67
CA GLY A 155 -4.97 4.93 -1.65
C GLY A 155 -4.40 4.96 -0.23
N PHE A 156 -5.01 5.74 0.67
CA PHE A 156 -4.68 5.72 2.09
C PHE A 156 -4.97 4.33 2.71
N LEU A 157 -6.14 3.76 2.44
CA LEU A 157 -6.55 2.45 2.97
C LEU A 157 -5.69 1.31 2.40
N VAL A 158 -5.37 1.35 1.11
CA VAL A 158 -4.38 0.45 0.48
C VAL A 158 -3.03 0.59 1.17
N GLY A 159 -2.61 1.83 1.44
CA GLY A 159 -1.35 2.10 2.13
C GLY A 159 -1.31 1.64 3.59
N LEU A 160 -2.44 1.63 4.28
CA LEU A 160 -2.56 0.96 5.59
C LEU A 160 -2.43 -0.55 5.43
N THR A 161 -3.17 -1.13 4.49
CA THR A 161 -3.19 -2.59 4.28
C THR A 161 -1.80 -3.16 4.00
N PHE A 162 -1.12 -2.59 2.99
CA PHE A 162 0.18 -3.07 2.55
C PHE A 162 1.34 -2.52 3.36
N GLY A 163 1.19 -1.35 3.97
CA GLY A 163 2.15 -0.82 4.94
C GLY A 163 2.24 -1.69 6.18
N ALA A 164 1.10 -2.15 6.71
CA ALA A 164 1.06 -3.11 7.82
C ALA A 164 1.70 -4.45 7.43
N ALA A 165 1.39 -4.98 6.24
CA ALA A 165 2.04 -6.20 5.75
C ALA A 165 3.57 -6.02 5.63
N GLY A 166 4.01 -4.85 5.16
CA GLY A 166 5.43 -4.48 5.14
C GLY A 166 6.06 -4.43 6.53
N LEU A 167 5.35 -3.89 7.53
CA LEU A 167 5.80 -3.88 8.93
C LEU A 167 5.83 -5.28 9.57
N VAL A 168 4.95 -6.21 9.17
CA VAL A 168 5.06 -7.62 9.56
C VAL A 168 6.38 -8.20 9.05
N MET A 169 6.67 -8.00 7.76
CA MET A 169 7.91 -8.47 7.17
C MET A 169 9.14 -7.81 7.78
N ASN A 170 9.06 -6.52 8.11
CA ASN A 170 10.10 -5.80 8.82
C ASN A 170 10.45 -6.46 10.17
N ALA A 171 9.41 -6.80 10.95
CA ALA A 171 9.58 -7.45 12.24
C ALA A 171 10.19 -8.85 12.12
N LEU A 172 9.87 -9.60 11.05
CA LEU A 172 10.35 -10.97 10.83
C LEU A 172 11.70 -11.05 10.11
N ALA A 173 12.03 -10.06 9.26
CA ALA A 173 13.18 -10.16 8.37
C ALA A 173 14.51 -10.03 9.13
N PRO A 174 15.48 -10.92 8.85
CA PRO A 174 16.84 -10.81 9.37
C PRO A 174 17.70 -9.82 8.55
N SER A 175 17.46 -9.70 7.24
CA SER A 175 18.23 -8.84 6.33
C SER A 175 17.34 -8.28 5.19
N TYR A 176 17.89 -7.33 4.43
CA TYR A 176 17.21 -6.74 3.27
C TYR A 176 16.88 -7.76 2.16
N ASP A 177 17.64 -8.86 2.05
CA ASP A 177 17.41 -9.90 1.04
C ASP A 177 16.03 -10.56 1.20
N PHE A 178 15.52 -10.61 2.42
CA PHE A 178 14.19 -11.13 2.72
C PHE A 178 13.06 -10.30 2.09
N PHE A 179 13.29 -9.01 1.85
CA PHE A 179 12.30 -8.14 1.24
C PHE A 179 12.13 -8.44 -0.25
N THR A 180 13.21 -8.79 -0.96
CA THR A 180 13.14 -9.19 -2.36
C THR A 180 12.22 -10.40 -2.53
N TYR A 181 12.33 -11.41 -1.65
CA TYR A 181 11.42 -12.56 -1.68
C TYR A 181 9.96 -12.16 -1.48
N PHE A 182 9.67 -11.22 -0.58
CA PHE A 182 8.30 -10.75 -0.39
C PHE A 182 7.76 -10.03 -1.62
N PHE A 183 8.55 -9.14 -2.24
CA PHE A 183 8.16 -8.49 -3.49
C PHE A 183 7.92 -9.51 -4.60
N THR A 184 8.86 -10.42 -4.83
CA THR A 184 8.82 -11.38 -5.95
C THR A 184 7.79 -12.49 -5.76
N LEU A 185 7.63 -13.04 -4.55
CA LEU A 185 6.79 -14.21 -4.29
C LEU A 185 5.39 -13.87 -3.77
N VAL A 186 5.18 -12.66 -3.24
CA VAL A 186 3.88 -12.26 -2.69
C VAL A 186 3.27 -11.11 -3.48
N LEU A 187 3.97 -9.98 -3.59
CA LEU A 187 3.39 -8.78 -4.21
C LEU A 187 3.25 -8.93 -5.73
N THR A 188 4.23 -9.50 -6.42
CA THR A 188 4.18 -9.66 -7.88
C THR A 188 3.08 -10.62 -8.32
N PRO A 189 2.91 -11.83 -7.73
CA PRO A 189 1.78 -12.70 -8.07
C PRO A 189 0.44 -12.06 -7.73
N MET A 190 0.35 -11.38 -6.57
CA MET A 190 -0.85 -10.65 -6.20
C MET A 190 -1.19 -9.58 -7.24
N LEU A 191 -0.20 -8.83 -7.72
CA LEU A 191 -0.37 -7.81 -8.75
C LEU A 191 -0.98 -8.39 -10.03
N LEU A 192 -0.45 -9.52 -10.49
CA LEU A 192 -0.90 -10.19 -11.71
C LEU A 192 -2.32 -10.74 -11.58
N LEU A 193 -2.66 -11.31 -10.42
CA LEU A 193 -3.95 -11.97 -10.17
C LEU A 193 -5.06 -11.00 -9.77
N SER A 194 -4.74 -9.82 -9.22
CA SER A 194 -5.75 -8.87 -8.72
C SER A 194 -6.47 -8.08 -9.82
N GLY A 195 -6.20 -8.41 -11.08
CA GLY A 195 -6.87 -7.80 -12.23
C GLY A 195 -6.32 -6.43 -12.63
N VAL A 196 -5.03 -6.15 -12.35
CA VAL A 196 -4.37 -4.91 -12.81
C VAL A 196 -4.20 -4.87 -14.33
N PHE A 197 -3.81 -6.01 -14.92
CA PHE A 197 -3.49 -6.11 -16.35
C PHE A 197 -4.64 -6.71 -17.17
N PHE A 198 -5.42 -7.61 -16.57
CA PHE A 198 -6.49 -8.34 -17.24
C PHE A 198 -7.75 -8.39 -16.35
N PRO A 199 -8.97 -8.45 -16.90
CA PRO A 199 -10.17 -8.65 -16.10
C PRO A 199 -10.14 -9.99 -15.37
N VAL A 200 -10.58 -10.01 -14.11
CA VAL A 200 -10.59 -11.22 -13.27
C VAL A 200 -11.58 -12.25 -13.82
N GLU A 201 -12.66 -11.78 -14.44
CA GLU A 201 -13.73 -12.59 -15.03
C GLU A 201 -13.26 -13.42 -16.23
N GLN A 202 -12.13 -13.04 -16.85
CA GLN A 202 -11.53 -13.76 -17.97
C GLN A 202 -10.50 -14.80 -17.53
N MET A 203 -10.18 -14.85 -16.24
CA MET A 203 -9.21 -15.81 -15.71
C MET A 203 -9.85 -17.20 -15.52
N PRO A 204 -9.06 -18.29 -15.56
CA PRO A 204 -9.52 -19.61 -15.15
C PRO A 204 -10.21 -19.58 -13.78
N PRO A 205 -11.27 -20.39 -13.55
CA PRO A 205 -12.09 -20.31 -12.34
C PRO A 205 -11.31 -20.38 -11.02
N VAL A 206 -10.23 -21.17 -11.00
CA VAL A 206 -9.34 -21.30 -9.83
C VAL A 206 -8.62 -19.99 -9.53
N LEU A 207 -8.09 -19.31 -10.55
CA LEU A 207 -7.37 -18.05 -10.38
C LEU A 207 -8.33 -16.90 -10.01
N ALA A 208 -9.52 -16.87 -10.63
CA ALA A 208 -10.56 -15.92 -10.27
C ALA A 208 -10.97 -16.08 -8.79
N ALA A 209 -11.16 -17.31 -8.32
CA ALA A 209 -11.48 -17.59 -6.92
C ALA A 209 -10.35 -17.15 -5.96
N VAL A 210 -9.09 -17.32 -6.34
CA VAL A 210 -7.95 -16.83 -5.54
C VAL A 210 -7.93 -15.30 -5.52
N ALA A 211 -8.20 -14.65 -6.65
CA ALA A 211 -8.22 -13.20 -6.76
C ALA A 211 -9.24 -12.54 -5.82
N GLU A 212 -10.38 -13.20 -5.55
CA GLU A 212 -11.41 -12.73 -4.60
C GLU A 212 -10.91 -12.61 -3.16
N PHE A 213 -9.83 -13.30 -2.78
CA PHE A 213 -9.22 -13.17 -1.45
C PHE A 213 -8.07 -12.15 -1.41
N LEU A 214 -7.69 -11.56 -2.56
CA LEU A 214 -6.56 -10.64 -2.61
C LEU A 214 -7.01 -9.23 -2.21
N PRO A 215 -6.35 -8.58 -1.23
CA PRO A 215 -6.72 -7.24 -0.81
C PRO A 215 -6.60 -6.21 -1.95
N LEU A 216 -5.62 -6.38 -2.84
CA LEU A 216 -5.44 -5.48 -3.99
C LEU A 216 -6.62 -5.53 -4.97
N LYS A 217 -7.26 -6.70 -5.16
CA LYS A 217 -8.43 -6.87 -6.03
C LYS A 217 -9.58 -6.00 -5.55
N HIS A 218 -9.88 -6.02 -4.25
CA HIS A 218 -10.92 -5.17 -3.67
C HIS A 218 -10.64 -3.66 -3.81
N ALA A 219 -9.36 -3.26 -3.81
CA ALA A 219 -9.02 -1.88 -4.10
C ALA A 219 -9.31 -1.51 -5.57
N ILE A 220 -9.00 -2.41 -6.50
CA ILE A 220 -9.22 -2.20 -7.93
C ILE A 220 -10.73 -2.16 -8.25
N ASP A 221 -11.52 -3.03 -7.63
CA ASP A 221 -12.98 -3.05 -7.79
C ASP A 221 -13.65 -1.76 -7.29
N ILE A 222 -13.06 -1.07 -6.31
CA ILE A 222 -13.49 0.29 -5.93
C ILE A 222 -12.97 1.31 -6.94
N ALA A 223 -11.69 1.27 -7.31
CA ALA A 223 -11.06 2.30 -8.12
C ALA A 223 -11.62 2.37 -9.56
N ARG A 224 -11.94 1.23 -10.16
CA ARG A 224 -12.33 1.14 -11.58
C ARG A 224 -13.69 1.77 -11.88
N PRO A 225 -14.77 1.51 -11.12
CA PRO A 225 -16.03 2.23 -11.29
C PRO A 225 -15.88 3.73 -11.04
N LEU A 226 -15.09 4.15 -10.04
CA LEU A 226 -14.84 5.57 -9.74
C LEU A 226 -14.17 6.29 -10.92
N MET A 227 -13.21 5.65 -11.58
CA MET A 227 -12.58 6.15 -12.82
C MET A 227 -13.58 6.35 -13.97
N LEU A 228 -14.62 5.53 -14.01
CA LEU A 228 -15.69 5.59 -15.01
C LEU A 228 -16.87 6.49 -14.61
N GLY A 229 -16.79 7.14 -13.46
CA GLY A 229 -17.89 7.98 -12.96
C GLY A 229 -19.10 7.17 -12.48
N ARG A 230 -18.88 5.91 -12.11
CA ARG A 230 -19.89 5.01 -11.55
C ARG A 230 -19.62 4.77 -10.07
N VAL A 231 -20.68 4.52 -9.32
CA VAL A 231 -20.55 4.06 -7.93
C VAL A 231 -20.12 2.59 -7.97
N PRO A 232 -19.11 2.18 -7.19
CA PRO A 232 -18.71 0.78 -7.13
C PRO A 232 -19.81 -0.12 -6.63
N ASP A 233 -19.81 -1.37 -7.08
CA ASP A 233 -20.66 -2.41 -6.51
C ASP A 233 -20.12 -2.83 -5.15
N TYR A 234 -21.00 -3.02 -4.16
CA TYR A 234 -20.65 -3.44 -2.80
C TYR A 234 -19.45 -2.70 -2.16
N PRO A 235 -19.40 -1.35 -2.17
CA PRO A 235 -18.21 -0.60 -1.73
C PRO A 235 -17.90 -0.84 -0.25
N LEU A 236 -18.92 -1.07 0.58
CA LEU A 236 -18.76 -1.37 2.00
C LEU A 236 -18.05 -2.70 2.23
N LEU A 237 -18.29 -3.72 1.39
CA LEU A 237 -17.62 -5.02 1.49
C LEU A 237 -16.14 -4.84 1.20
N HIS A 238 -15.80 -4.20 0.09
CA HIS A 238 -14.41 -3.97 -0.32
C HIS A 238 -13.63 -3.16 0.72
N VAL A 239 -14.24 -2.10 1.26
CA VAL A 239 -13.65 -1.30 2.35
C VAL A 239 -13.50 -2.15 3.63
N ALA A 240 -14.51 -2.93 4.00
CA ALA A 240 -14.44 -3.78 5.20
C ALA A 240 -13.32 -4.83 5.09
N VAL A 241 -13.15 -5.44 3.92
CA VAL A 241 -12.06 -6.40 3.69
C VAL A 241 -10.70 -5.73 3.81
N LEU A 242 -10.50 -4.57 3.18
CA LEU A 242 -9.24 -3.82 3.31
C LEU A 242 -8.94 -3.41 4.75
N VAL A 243 -9.94 -2.90 5.47
CA VAL A 243 -9.82 -2.55 6.90
C VAL A 243 -9.46 -3.79 7.73
N PHE A 244 -10.09 -4.93 7.45
CA PHE A 244 -9.81 -6.19 8.12
C PHE A 244 -8.34 -6.61 7.91
N TYR A 245 -7.86 -6.64 6.66
CA TYR A 245 -6.44 -6.96 6.38
C TYR A 245 -5.49 -5.97 7.04
N ALA A 246 -5.80 -4.67 6.98
CA ALA A 246 -4.98 -3.63 7.58
C ALA A 246 -4.88 -3.79 9.11
N ALA A 247 -6.01 -4.01 9.79
CA ALA A 247 -6.04 -4.20 11.25
C ALA A 247 -5.35 -5.50 11.67
N LEU A 248 -5.62 -6.61 10.96
CA LEU A 248 -5.01 -7.91 11.25
C LEU A 248 -3.48 -7.87 11.08
N ALA A 249 -3.01 -7.34 9.95
CA ALA A 249 -1.58 -7.21 9.68
C ALA A 249 -0.90 -6.26 10.66
N PHE A 250 -1.53 -5.13 11.02
CA PHE A 250 -0.95 -4.19 11.98
C PHE A 250 -0.85 -4.79 13.37
N TYR A 251 -1.89 -5.50 13.82
CA TYR A 251 -1.86 -6.23 15.09
C TYR A 251 -0.75 -7.29 15.10
N ALA A 252 -0.63 -8.07 14.03
CA ALA A 252 0.46 -9.05 13.89
C ALA A 252 1.84 -8.37 13.94
N ALA A 253 2.03 -7.28 13.19
CA ALA A 253 3.28 -6.51 13.19
C ALA A 253 3.63 -5.99 14.59
N LEU A 254 2.64 -5.47 15.32
CA LEU A 254 2.82 -4.95 16.67
C LEU A 254 3.28 -6.02 17.65
N VAL A 255 2.61 -7.17 17.65
CA VAL A 255 2.97 -8.30 18.51
C VAL A 255 4.38 -8.80 18.19
N LEU A 256 4.73 -8.92 16.90
CA LEU A 256 6.03 -9.39 16.46
C LEU A 256 7.16 -8.42 16.82
N THR A 257 6.97 -7.12 16.62
CA THR A 257 7.96 -6.10 16.99
C THR A 257 8.16 -6.03 18.50
N ARG A 258 7.08 -6.08 19.29
CA ARG A 258 7.18 -6.14 20.76
C ARG A 258 7.98 -7.36 21.22
N ARG A 259 7.80 -8.52 20.59
CA ARG A 259 8.60 -9.73 20.89
C ARG A 259 10.07 -9.53 20.55
N ARG A 260 10.36 -8.92 19.39
CA ARG A 260 11.74 -8.69 18.92
C ARG A 260 12.53 -7.75 19.83
N LEU A 261 11.89 -6.70 20.36
CA LEU A 261 12.55 -5.71 21.24
C LEU A 261 12.71 -6.17 22.69
N LEU A 262 12.08 -7.27 23.09
CA LEU A 262 12.27 -7.88 24.41
C LEU A 262 13.41 -8.91 24.44
N GLN A 263 13.99 -9.25 23.29
CA GLN A 263 15.16 -10.11 23.14
C GLN A 263 16.43 -9.27 23.12
#